data_AF-A0A3E4UML8-F1
#
_entry.id   AF-A0A3E4UML8-F1
#
_cell.length_a   1.000
_cell.length_b   1.000
_cell.length_c   1.000
_cell.angle_alpha   90.00
_cell.angle_beta   90.00
_cell.angle_gamma   90.00
#
_symmetry.space_group_name_H-M   'P 1'
#
loop_
_entity.id
_entity.type
_entity.pdbx_description
1 polymer ?
#
loop_
_entity_poly.entity_id
_entity_poly.type
_entity_poly.pdbx_seq_one_letter_code
_entity_poly.pdbx_strand_id
1 'polypeptide(L)'
;MLKPQNHIEKELYELWKEVLEIDEFSLNENFYTLGGHSITMIKLLALMEKRMNVKLSYSDFIQNPTVLQNAALIEKKKSEAKPQVVYPNIIVEKDKEYDAFELTDIQMAYLVGRNAALKSGGISTHMYTEVKTELDLSKFNIALNKAILRHGMLRAVILKTGNFTSWNVTSCYFKNR
;
A
#
# COMPACT_ATOMS: atom_id res chain seq x y z
N MET A 1 24.27 -18.39 -16.10
CA MET A 1 23.63 -17.20 -15.50
C MET A 1 23.57 -16.12 -16.57
N LEU A 2 22.37 -15.74 -17.00
CA LEU A 2 22.16 -14.67 -17.98
C LEU A 2 22.39 -13.32 -17.29
N LYS A 3 23.22 -12.47 -17.89
CA LYS A 3 23.57 -11.14 -17.38
C LYS A 3 22.96 -10.06 -18.29
N PRO A 4 22.62 -8.86 -17.75
CA PRO A 4 22.08 -7.75 -18.53
C PRO A 4 22.93 -7.36 -19.74
N GLN A 5 22.31 -7.29 -20.92
CA GLN A 5 22.94 -6.91 -22.19
C GLN A 5 22.58 -5.49 -22.61
N ASN A 6 21.39 -5.01 -22.27
CA ASN A 6 20.92 -3.66 -22.64
C ASN A 6 20.57 -2.77 -21.44
N HIS A 7 20.25 -1.51 -21.69
CA HIS A 7 19.96 -0.53 -20.63
C HIS A 7 18.70 -0.87 -19.82
N ILE A 8 17.64 -1.34 -20.48
CA ILE A 8 16.37 -1.72 -19.83
C ILE A 8 16.57 -2.92 -18.92
N GLU A 9 17.29 -3.95 -19.38
CA GLU A 9 17.63 -5.12 -18.58
C GLU A 9 18.49 -4.75 -17.37
N LYS A 10 19.48 -3.86 -17.53
CA LYS A 10 20.32 -3.38 -16.42
C LYS A 10 19.49 -2.66 -15.35
N GLU A 11 18.61 -1.77 -15.78
CA GLU A 11 17.77 -1.02 -14.86
C GLU A 11 16.78 -1.93 -14.12
N LEU A 12 16.13 -2.85 -14.84
CA LEU A 12 15.25 -3.85 -14.24
C LEU A 12 15.98 -4.77 -13.28
N TYR A 13 17.19 -5.20 -13.64
CA TYR A 13 18.02 -6.04 -12.79
C TYR A 13 18.31 -5.37 -11.44
N GLU A 14 18.73 -4.10 -11.45
CA GLU A 14 18.98 -3.36 -10.22
C GLU A 14 17.70 -3.09 -9.42
N LEU A 15 16.57 -2.79 -10.09
CA LEU A 15 15.28 -2.64 -9.42
C LEU A 15 14.82 -3.92 -8.72
N TRP A 16 15.02 -5.08 -9.35
CA TRP A 16 14.69 -6.37 -8.75
C TRP A 16 15.57 -6.66 -7.55
N LYS A 17 16.88 -6.39 -7.64
CA LYS A 17 17.80 -6.51 -6.49
C LYS A 17 17.37 -5.63 -5.32
N GLU A 18 17.06 -4.36 -5.59
CA GLU A 18 16.62 -3.39 -4.58
C GLU A 18 15.34 -3.85 -3.89
N VAL A 19 14.36 -4.35 -4.65
CA VAL A 19 13.04 -4.71 -4.11
C VAL A 19 13.02 -6.07 -3.42
N LEU A 20 13.79 -7.03 -3.92
CA LEU A 20 13.87 -8.39 -3.37
C LEU A 20 14.98 -8.54 -2.32
N GLU A 21 15.84 -7.54 -2.16
CA GLU A 21 16.99 -7.55 -1.26
C GLU A 21 17.93 -8.74 -1.54
N ILE A 22 18.24 -8.96 -2.82
CA ILE A 22 19.11 -10.05 -3.31
C ILE A 22 20.35 -9.52 -4.02
N ASP A 23 21.45 -10.29 -3.96
CA ASP A 23 22.74 -9.90 -4.52
C ASP A 23 22.84 -10.14 -6.03
N GLU A 24 22.54 -11.37 -6.47
CA GLU A 24 22.75 -11.81 -7.83
C GLU A 24 21.69 -12.83 -8.26
N PHE A 25 21.22 -12.73 -9.51
CA PHE A 25 20.29 -13.69 -10.11
C PHE A 25 20.41 -13.68 -11.64
N SER A 26 19.89 -14.70 -12.31
CA SER A 26 19.85 -14.79 -13.78
C SER A 26 18.59 -14.14 -14.33
N LEU A 27 18.67 -13.42 -15.46
CA LEU A 27 17.52 -12.64 -15.99
C LEU A 27 16.26 -13.45 -16.35
N ASN A 28 16.39 -14.77 -16.51
CA ASN A 28 15.30 -15.70 -16.78
C ASN A 28 14.74 -16.36 -15.51
N GLU A 29 15.24 -16.01 -14.33
CA GLU A 29 14.69 -16.51 -13.08
C GLU A 29 13.34 -15.86 -12.79
N ASN A 30 12.43 -16.68 -12.28
CA ASN A 30 11.08 -16.28 -11.99
C ASN A 30 11.04 -15.44 -10.70
N PHE A 31 10.35 -14.30 -10.76
CA PHE A 31 10.18 -13.37 -9.64
C PHE A 31 9.75 -14.06 -8.34
N TYR A 32 8.80 -15.00 -8.43
CA TYR A 32 8.26 -15.71 -7.26
C TYR A 32 9.25 -16.73 -6.71
N THR A 33 10.08 -17.34 -7.56
CA THR A 33 11.15 -18.26 -7.14
C THR A 33 12.26 -17.51 -6.43
N LEU A 34 12.49 -16.24 -6.75
CA LEU A 34 13.42 -15.34 -6.06
C LEU A 34 12.85 -14.76 -4.74
N GLY A 35 11.68 -15.24 -4.26
CA GLY A 35 11.05 -14.76 -3.03
C GLY A 35 10.09 -13.58 -3.22
N GLY A 36 9.82 -13.19 -4.45
CA GLY A 36 8.87 -12.14 -4.78
C GLY A 36 7.42 -12.51 -4.43
N HIS A 37 6.64 -11.52 -4.01
CA HIS A 37 5.22 -11.64 -3.69
C HIS A 37 4.47 -10.35 -4.06
N SER A 38 3.17 -10.27 -3.74
CA SER A 38 2.31 -9.16 -4.18
C SER A 38 2.82 -7.78 -3.77
N ILE A 39 3.26 -7.62 -2.53
CA ILE A 39 3.78 -6.34 -2.00
C ILE A 39 5.06 -5.92 -2.73
N THR A 40 6.02 -6.83 -2.90
CA THR A 40 7.28 -6.53 -3.62
C THR A 40 7.01 -6.27 -5.10
N MET A 41 6.12 -7.03 -5.74
CA MET A 41 5.68 -6.76 -7.11
C MET A 41 5.04 -5.38 -7.25
N ILE A 42 4.13 -4.98 -6.35
CA ILE A 42 3.49 -3.65 -6.41
C ILE A 42 4.53 -2.53 -6.26
N LYS A 43 5.49 -2.67 -5.33
CA LYS A 43 6.61 -1.73 -5.18
C LYS A 43 7.43 -1.64 -6.46
N LEU A 44 7.77 -2.79 -7.04
CA LEU A 44 8.55 -2.90 -8.26
C LEU A 44 7.85 -2.25 -9.45
N LEU A 45 6.56 -2.52 -9.65
CA LEU A 45 5.73 -1.89 -10.68
C LEU A 45 5.71 -0.37 -10.56
N ALA A 46 5.57 0.16 -9.34
CA ALA A 46 5.60 1.60 -9.08
C ALA A 46 6.98 2.22 -9.38
N LEU A 47 8.08 1.52 -9.06
CA LEU A 47 9.43 1.97 -9.38
C LEU A 47 9.73 1.93 -10.87
N MET A 48 9.31 0.87 -11.57
CA MET A 48 9.41 0.76 -13.04
C MET A 48 8.66 1.91 -13.70
N GLU A 49 7.42 2.20 -13.27
CA GLU A 49 6.64 3.31 -13.79
C GLU A 49 7.34 4.66 -13.55
N LYS A 50 7.87 4.87 -12.33
CA LYS A 50 8.56 6.11 -11.97
C LYS A 50 9.86 6.33 -12.73
N ARG A 51 10.72 5.31 -12.86
CA ARG A 51 12.07 5.47 -13.44
C ARG A 51 12.07 5.31 -14.96
N MET A 52 11.20 4.46 -15.51
CA MET A 52 11.21 4.10 -16.93
C MET A 52 10.07 4.75 -17.72
N ASN A 53 9.14 5.43 -17.05
CA ASN A 53 7.95 6.05 -17.62
C ASN A 53 7.05 5.04 -18.38
N VAL A 54 6.97 3.81 -17.88
CA VAL A 54 6.15 2.74 -18.46
C VAL A 54 5.34 2.05 -17.38
N LYS A 55 4.01 2.03 -17.56
CA LYS A 55 3.09 1.34 -16.68
C LYS A 55 2.88 -0.11 -17.14
N LEU A 56 3.40 -1.05 -16.35
CA LEU A 56 3.01 -2.45 -16.43
C LEU A 56 1.83 -2.70 -15.49
N SER A 57 0.83 -3.44 -15.97
CA SER A 57 -0.28 -3.87 -15.13
C SER A 57 0.16 -5.04 -14.24
N TYR A 58 -0.60 -5.30 -13.17
CA TYR A 58 -0.41 -6.50 -12.37
C TYR A 58 -0.51 -7.78 -13.22
N SER A 59 -1.45 -7.81 -14.17
CA SER A 59 -1.63 -8.93 -15.10
C SER A 59 -0.44 -9.08 -16.04
N ASP A 60 0.11 -7.97 -16.54
CA ASP A 60 1.31 -7.97 -17.39
C ASP A 60 2.46 -8.67 -16.67
N PHE A 61 2.69 -8.32 -15.40
CA PHE A 61 3.80 -8.85 -14.61
C PHE A 61 3.64 -10.33 -14.29
N ILE A 62 2.43 -10.79 -13.89
CA ILE A 62 2.19 -12.22 -13.62
C ILE A 62 2.47 -13.07 -14.86
N GLN A 63 2.07 -12.59 -16.04
CA GLN A 63 2.28 -13.31 -17.30
C GLN A 63 3.74 -13.27 -17.77
N ASN A 64 4.52 -12.30 -17.28
CA ASN A 64 5.90 -12.04 -17.68
C ASN A 64 6.84 -11.96 -16.45
N PRO A 65 6.92 -13.01 -15.62
CA PRO A 65 7.51 -12.93 -14.29
C PRO A 65 9.05 -13.05 -14.30
N THR A 66 9.73 -12.60 -15.36
CA THR A 66 11.21 -12.60 -15.46
C THR A 66 11.69 -11.24 -15.93
N VAL A 67 12.96 -10.91 -15.69
CA VAL A 67 13.52 -9.64 -16.17
C VAL A 67 13.51 -9.57 -17.70
N LEU A 68 13.83 -10.66 -18.39
CA LEU A 68 13.81 -10.71 -19.86
C LEU A 68 12.41 -10.40 -20.43
N GLN A 69 11.37 -11.00 -19.86
CA GLN A 69 10.01 -10.79 -20.35
C GLN A 69 9.51 -9.38 -20.02
N ASN A 70 9.83 -8.85 -18.83
CA ASN A 70 9.50 -7.46 -18.49
C ASN A 70 10.24 -6.46 -19.39
N ALA A 71 11.51 -6.72 -19.72
CA ALA A 71 12.29 -5.89 -20.62
C ALA A 71 11.65 -5.82 -22.02
N ALA A 72 11.32 -6.97 -22.59
CA ALA A 72 10.65 -7.05 -23.89
C ALA A 72 9.29 -6.33 -23.88
N LEU A 73 8.52 -6.47 -22.81
CA LEU A 73 7.23 -5.79 -22.69
C LEU A 73 7.37 -4.27 -22.56
N ILE A 74 8.38 -3.81 -21.83
CA ILE A 74 8.68 -2.38 -21.70
C ILE A 74 9.12 -1.79 -23.04
N GLU A 75 9.99 -2.48 -23.78
CA GLU A 75 10.41 -2.06 -25.13
C GLU A 75 9.21 -1.91 -26.06
N LYS A 76 8.31 -2.91 -26.07
CA LYS A 76 7.07 -2.87 -26.84
C LYS A 76 6.17 -1.70 -26.44
N LYS A 77 6.01 -1.42 -25.15
CA LYS A 77 5.16 -0.30 -24.70
C LYS A 77 5.79 1.07 -24.95
N LYS A 78 7.12 1.18 -24.95
CA LYS A 78 7.83 2.43 -25.30
C LYS A 78 7.68 2.78 -26.78
N SER A 79 7.67 1.79 -27.67
CA SER A 79 7.45 2.04 -29.10
C SER A 79 6.01 2.47 -29.42
N GLU A 80 5.04 2.14 -28.56
CA GLU A 80 3.63 2.50 -28.69
C GLU A 80 3.26 3.90 -28.16
N ALA A 81 4.25 4.77 -27.90
CA ALA A 81 4.14 6.20 -27.55
C ALA A 81 2.82 6.62 -26.87
N LYS A 82 2.67 6.27 -25.58
CA LYS A 82 1.59 6.83 -24.75
C LYS A 82 2.10 8.05 -23.96
N PRO A 83 1.27 9.09 -23.80
CA PRO A 83 1.61 10.23 -22.97
C PRO A 83 1.86 9.78 -21.52
N GLN A 84 2.80 10.47 -20.88
CA GLN A 84 3.16 10.28 -19.48
C GLN A 84 1.91 10.33 -18.60
N VAL A 85 1.72 9.32 -17.75
CA VAL A 85 0.64 9.34 -16.75
C VAL A 85 1.04 10.35 -15.68
N VAL A 86 0.43 11.53 -15.71
CA VAL A 86 0.60 12.54 -14.66
C VAL A 86 -0.33 12.17 -13.52
N TYR A 87 0.25 11.66 -12.44
CA TYR A 87 -0.49 11.48 -11.20
C TYR A 87 -0.85 12.86 -10.62
N PRO A 88 -2.11 13.06 -10.18
CA PRO A 88 -2.47 14.30 -9.53
C PRO A 88 -1.59 14.49 -8.29
N ASN A 89 -1.04 15.69 -8.14
CA ASN A 89 -0.32 16.03 -6.93
C ASN A 89 -1.33 16.10 -5.78
N ILE A 90 -1.14 15.30 -4.73
CA ILE A 90 -2.04 15.30 -3.59
C ILE A 90 -1.74 16.55 -2.76
N ILE A 91 -2.62 17.54 -2.84
CA ILE A 91 -2.57 18.74 -2.01
C ILE A 91 -3.35 18.45 -0.73
N VAL A 92 -2.68 18.51 0.42
CA VAL A 92 -3.33 18.35 1.72
C VAL A 92 -3.90 19.70 2.15
N GLU A 93 -5.22 19.85 2.07
CA GLU A 93 -5.96 21.01 2.57
C GLU A 93 -6.11 20.92 4.10
N LYS A 94 -5.08 21.37 4.82
CA LYS A 94 -5.02 21.28 6.30
C LYS A 94 -6.17 22.01 7.00
N ASP A 95 -6.69 23.06 6.39
CA ASP A 95 -7.83 23.84 6.86
C ASP A 95 -9.15 23.06 6.83
N LYS A 96 -9.22 21.98 6.04
CA LYS A 96 -10.40 21.11 5.90
C LYS A 96 -10.23 19.72 6.52
N GLU A 97 -9.22 19.51 7.37
CA GLU A 97 -8.92 18.18 7.96
C GLU A 97 -10.12 17.59 8.73
N TYR A 98 -10.99 18.44 9.26
CA TYR A 98 -12.14 18.06 10.07
C TYR A 98 -13.48 18.16 9.33
N ASP A 99 -13.48 18.60 8.08
CA ASP A 99 -14.70 18.68 7.29
C ASP A 99 -15.28 17.28 7.07
N ALA A 100 -16.60 17.21 6.94
CA ALA A 100 -17.25 15.95 6.62
C ALA A 100 -17.01 15.61 5.14
N PHE A 101 -16.71 14.35 4.85
CA PHE A 101 -16.55 13.86 3.49
C PHE A 101 -17.18 12.49 3.30
N GLU A 102 -17.39 12.15 2.04
CA GLU A 102 -18.04 10.91 1.64
C GLU A 102 -17.17 9.70 1.98
N LEU A 103 -17.82 8.63 2.39
CA LEU A 103 -17.17 7.34 2.55
C LEU A 103 -16.81 6.78 1.18
N THR A 104 -15.65 6.14 1.08
CA THR A 104 -15.33 5.34 -0.11
C THR A 104 -16.29 4.15 -0.22
N ASP A 105 -16.43 3.58 -1.41
CA ASP A 105 -17.28 2.38 -1.63
C ASP A 105 -16.94 1.24 -0.67
N ILE A 106 -15.64 1.04 -0.40
CA ILE A 106 -15.17 0.03 0.55
C ILE A 106 -15.62 0.39 1.98
N GLN A 107 -15.45 1.65 2.40
CA GLN A 107 -15.89 2.09 3.72
C GLN A 107 -17.41 1.99 3.89
N MET A 108 -18.20 2.31 2.84
CA MET A 108 -19.64 2.09 2.81
C MET A 108 -20.00 0.61 2.93
N ALA A 109 -19.29 -0.27 2.21
CA ALA A 109 -19.49 -1.71 2.33
C ALA A 109 -19.24 -2.22 3.75
N TYR A 110 -18.19 -1.73 4.43
CA TYR A 110 -17.94 -2.05 5.84
C TYR A 110 -19.03 -1.49 6.78
N LEU A 111 -19.54 -0.28 6.51
CA LEU A 111 -20.63 0.31 7.29
C LEU A 111 -21.92 -0.52 7.18
N VAL A 112 -22.31 -0.86 5.95
CA VAL A 112 -23.47 -1.73 5.67
C VAL A 112 -23.27 -3.11 6.28
N GLY A 113 -22.07 -3.68 6.14
CA GLY A 113 -21.68 -4.98 6.70
C GLY A 113 -21.81 -5.07 8.22
N ARG A 114 -21.76 -3.94 8.95
CA ARG A 114 -22.00 -3.91 10.40
C ARG A 114 -23.46 -4.11 10.80
N ASN A 115 -24.40 -4.05 9.87
CA ASN A 115 -25.81 -4.26 10.18
C ASN A 115 -26.04 -5.67 10.74
N ALA A 116 -26.61 -5.76 11.94
CA ALA A 116 -26.88 -7.02 12.64
C ALA A 116 -27.82 -7.97 11.87
N ALA A 117 -28.56 -7.47 10.88
CA ALA A 117 -29.38 -8.28 9.98
C ALA A 117 -28.55 -9.12 8.99
N LEU A 118 -27.28 -8.78 8.76
CA LEU A 118 -26.38 -9.54 7.90
C LEU A 118 -25.70 -10.67 8.69
N LYS A 119 -25.41 -11.78 8.00
CA LYS A 119 -24.64 -12.89 8.59
C LYS A 119 -23.25 -12.40 8.96
N SER A 120 -22.85 -12.59 10.23
CA SER A 120 -21.62 -12.02 10.82
C SER A 120 -21.61 -10.49 10.91
N GLY A 121 -22.77 -9.84 10.73
CA GLY A 121 -22.94 -8.42 10.99
C GLY A 121 -22.82 -8.09 12.48
N GLY A 122 -22.49 -6.85 12.78
CA GLY A 122 -22.20 -6.40 14.15
C GLY A 122 -20.86 -6.87 14.70
N ILE A 123 -20.10 -7.70 13.97
CA ILE A 123 -18.76 -8.14 14.37
C ILE A 123 -17.73 -7.20 13.74
N SER A 124 -16.97 -6.50 14.57
CA SER A 124 -15.82 -5.72 14.10
C SER A 124 -14.62 -6.64 13.86
N THR A 125 -13.79 -6.31 12.87
CA THR A 125 -12.46 -6.93 12.72
C THR A 125 -11.68 -6.72 14.02
N HIS A 126 -11.49 -7.80 14.77
CA HIS A 126 -10.76 -7.78 16.03
C HIS A 126 -9.59 -8.75 15.95
N MET A 127 -8.47 -8.38 16.57
CA MET A 127 -7.34 -9.26 16.77
C MET A 127 -7.01 -9.26 18.26
N TYR A 128 -6.87 -10.44 18.84
CA TYR A 128 -6.43 -10.62 20.21
C TYR A 128 -5.05 -11.25 20.20
N THR A 129 -4.12 -10.64 20.93
CA THR A 129 -2.77 -11.15 21.09
C THR A 129 -2.32 -10.90 22.52
N GLU A 130 -1.66 -11.89 23.11
CA GLU A 130 -1.04 -11.76 24.43
C GLU A 130 0.47 -11.65 24.23
N VAL A 131 1.07 -10.59 24.77
CA VAL A 131 2.48 -10.32 24.64
C VAL A 131 3.09 -10.15 26.03
N LYS A 132 4.01 -11.05 26.38
CA LYS A 132 4.86 -10.86 27.56
C LYS A 132 5.91 -9.79 27.23
N THR A 133 5.99 -8.74 28.03
CA THR A 133 6.86 -7.60 27.73
C THR A 133 7.37 -6.90 28.99
N GLU A 134 8.50 -6.21 28.84
CA GLU A 134 9.06 -5.28 29.84
C GLU A 134 8.82 -3.81 29.44
N LEU A 135 7.98 -3.57 28.42
CA LEU A 135 7.66 -2.22 27.95
C LEU A 135 7.05 -1.37 29.07
N ASP A 136 7.57 -0.14 29.18
CA ASP A 136 6.99 0.91 30.00
C ASP A 136 5.62 1.31 29.42
N LEU A 137 4.55 0.93 30.12
CA LEU A 137 3.17 1.18 29.69
C LEU A 137 2.82 2.67 29.60
N SER A 138 3.47 3.53 30.39
CA SER A 138 3.27 4.97 30.31
C SER A 138 3.87 5.53 29.02
N LYS A 139 5.08 5.09 28.65
CA LYS A 139 5.69 5.45 27.35
C LYS A 139 4.91 4.89 26.17
N PHE A 140 4.43 3.65 26.27
CA PHE A 140 3.58 3.05 25.25
C PHE A 140 2.31 3.88 25.03
N ASN A 141 1.61 4.28 26.10
CA ASN A 141 0.41 5.10 25.99
C ASN A 141 0.68 6.47 25.31
N ILE A 142 1.83 7.09 25.60
CA ILE A 142 2.25 8.33 24.93
C ILE A 142 2.50 8.08 23.43
N ALA A 143 3.20 7.01 23.08
CA ALA A 143 3.49 6.67 21.69
C ALA A 143 2.20 6.35 20.90
N LEU A 144 1.28 5.60 21.51
CA LEU A 144 -0.01 5.27 20.92
C LEU A 144 -0.86 6.54 20.68
N ASN A 145 -0.90 7.46 21.64
CA ASN A 145 -1.59 8.74 21.46
C ASN A 145 -0.96 9.58 20.33
N LYS A 146 0.36 9.57 20.17
CA LYS A 146 1.02 10.22 19.02
C LYS A 146 0.61 9.59 17.70
N ALA A 147 0.46 8.26 17.63
CA ALA A 147 -0.04 7.58 16.44
C ALA A 147 -1.50 7.96 16.13
N ILE A 148 -2.37 7.99 17.14
CA ILE A 148 -3.77 8.43 17.02
C ILE A 148 -3.82 9.88 16.52
N LEU A 149 -2.99 10.78 17.04
CA LEU A 149 -2.91 12.19 16.63
C LEU A 149 -2.30 12.37 15.23
N ARG A 150 -1.44 11.46 14.77
CA ARG A 150 -0.88 11.51 13.42
C ARG A 150 -1.87 11.07 12.34
N HIS A 151 -2.76 10.13 12.64
CA HIS A 151 -3.62 9.49 11.63
C HIS A 151 -5.10 9.82 11.83
N GLY A 152 -5.65 10.69 10.97
CA GLY A 152 -7.05 11.14 11.07
C GLY A 152 -8.09 10.01 11.08
N MET A 153 -7.85 8.89 10.38
CA MET A 153 -8.75 7.74 10.38
C MET A 153 -8.85 7.03 11.74
N LEU A 154 -7.86 7.16 12.62
CA LEU A 154 -7.95 6.66 14.00
C LEU A 154 -8.83 7.54 14.89
N ARG A 155 -9.26 8.71 14.40
CA ARG A 155 -10.16 9.67 15.05
C ARG A 155 -11.45 9.90 14.25
N ALA A 156 -11.67 9.12 13.19
CA ALA A 156 -12.82 9.28 12.31
C ALA A 156 -14.11 8.79 12.98
N VAL A 157 -15.19 9.54 12.77
CA VAL A 157 -16.54 9.19 13.23
C VAL A 157 -17.46 9.15 12.02
N ILE A 158 -18.12 8.00 11.83
CA ILE A 158 -19.12 7.83 10.79
C ILE A 158 -20.45 8.38 11.31
N LEU A 159 -20.99 9.37 10.60
CA LEU A 159 -22.28 9.99 10.90
C LEU A 159 -23.42 9.11 10.40
N LYS A 160 -24.60 9.23 11.03
CA LYS A 160 -25.81 8.50 10.62
C LYS A 160 -26.26 8.80 9.18
N THR A 161 -25.80 9.91 8.61
CA THR A 161 -26.08 10.35 7.25
C THR A 161 -25.25 9.61 6.19
N GLY A 162 -24.26 8.78 6.57
CA GLY A 162 -23.38 8.07 5.64
C GLY A 162 -22.09 8.83 5.27
N ASN A 163 -21.87 10.02 5.81
CA ASN A 163 -20.60 10.75 5.71
C ASN A 163 -19.74 10.50 6.96
N PHE A 164 -18.45 10.82 6.92
CA PHE A 164 -17.62 10.84 8.12
C PHE A 164 -16.88 12.15 8.30
N THR A 165 -16.55 12.45 9.56
CA THR A 165 -15.72 13.59 9.96
C THR A 165 -14.60 13.08 10.88
N SER A 166 -13.46 13.76 10.90
CA SER A 166 -12.44 13.52 11.92
C SER A 166 -12.71 14.42 13.13
N TRP A 167 -12.52 13.92 14.35
CA TRP A 167 -12.63 14.75 15.56
C TRP A 167 -11.26 15.19 16.06
N ASN A 168 -11.21 16.41 16.63
CA ASN A 168 -10.06 16.90 17.36
C ASN A 168 -10.03 16.27 18.77
N VAL A 169 -9.60 15.01 18.86
CA VAL A 169 -9.42 14.32 20.14
C VAL A 169 -8.01 14.61 20.65
N THR A 170 -7.90 15.37 21.74
CA THR A 170 -6.61 15.80 22.32
C THR A 170 -5.90 14.69 23.10
N SER A 171 -6.61 13.66 23.58
CA SER A 171 -6.02 12.43 24.12
C SER A 171 -7.05 11.31 24.28
N CYS A 172 -6.67 10.06 24.00
CA CYS A 172 -7.39 8.85 24.41
C CYS A 172 -6.65 8.22 25.60
N TYR A 173 -7.32 8.09 26.74
CA TYR A 173 -6.79 7.36 27.90
C TYR A 173 -7.36 5.94 27.92
N PHE A 174 -6.49 4.94 27.93
CA PHE A 174 -6.87 3.61 28.40
C PHE A 174 -6.93 3.67 29.93
N LYS A 175 -8.15 3.58 30.50
CA LYS A 175 -8.29 3.35 31.94
C LYS A 175 -7.80 1.92 32.21
N ASN A 176 -6.72 1.79 32.97
CA ASN A 176 -6.41 0.53 33.63
C ASN A 176 -7.63 0.14 34.48
N ARG A 177 -8.18 -1.04 34.22
CA ARG A 177 -9.04 -1.73 35.20
C ARG A 177 -8.14 -2.42 36.21
#